data_AF-A0A1I0Z4J9-F1
#
_entry.id   AF-A0A1I0Z4J9-F1
#
_cell.length_a   1.000
_cell.length_b   1.000
_cell.length_c   1.000
_cell.angle_alpha   90.00
_cell.angle_beta   90.00
_cell.angle_gamma   90.00
#
_symmetry.space_group_name_H-M   'P 1'
#
loop_
_entity.id
_entity.type
_entity.pdbx_description
1 polymer ?
#
loop_
_entity_poly.entity_id
_entity_poly.type
_entity_poly.pdbx_seq_one_letter_code
_entity_poly.pdbx_strand_id
1 'polypeptide(L)'
;MISTENISTDIWLKVVCSIMINAVLFGVGAITVLSVPALAEQAKYLIPAVVAASFIAAPLLSGFIARRMRLRNWGAERWRQGDLISG
;
A
#
# COMPACT_ATOMS: atom_id res chain seq x y z
N MET A 1 -0.54 6.83 29.45
CA MET A 1 -1.85 6.27 29.03
C MET A 1 -2.37 7.21 27.96
N ILE A 2 -2.05 6.93 26.69
CA ILE A 2 -2.39 7.80 25.55
C ILE A 2 -3.87 7.60 25.26
N SER A 3 -4.68 8.63 25.47
CA SER A 3 -6.09 8.67 25.13
C SER A 3 -6.23 8.54 23.61
N THR A 4 -6.71 7.39 23.13
CA THR A 4 -7.08 7.18 21.72
C THR A 4 -8.42 7.86 21.46
N GLU A 5 -8.37 9.17 21.32
CA GLU A 5 -9.45 9.99 20.79
C GLU A 5 -9.74 9.55 19.35
N ASN A 6 -10.83 8.80 19.13
CA ASN A 6 -11.48 8.49 17.84
C ASN A 6 -10.57 8.44 16.59
N ILE A 7 -9.60 7.51 16.52
CA ILE A 7 -8.91 7.24 15.24
C ILE A 7 -9.93 6.62 14.28
N SER A 8 -10.33 7.40 13.27
CA SER A 8 -11.23 6.92 12.22
C SER A 8 -10.62 5.69 11.54
N THR A 9 -11.41 4.63 11.37
CA THR A 9 -11.01 3.38 10.71
C THR A 9 -10.39 3.64 9.33
N ASP A 10 -10.81 4.71 8.66
CA ASP A 10 -10.25 5.17 7.39
C ASP A 10 -8.78 5.58 7.48
N ILE A 11 -8.39 6.28 8.56
CA ILE A 11 -7.01 6.69 8.79
C ILE A 11 -6.17 5.45 9.12
N TRP A 12 -6.67 4.57 9.98
CA TRP A 12 -5.97 3.35 10.35
C TRP A 12 -5.68 2.46 9.13
N LEU A 13 -6.69 2.21 8.28
CA LEU A 13 -6.53 1.44 7.04
C LEU A 13 -5.50 2.07 6.10
N LYS A 14 -5.55 3.39 5.88
CA LYS A 14 -4.58 4.09 5.02
C LYS A 14 -3.16 3.98 5.55
N VAL A 15 -2.97 4.09 6.86
CA VAL A 15 -1.64 3.97 7.50
C VAL A 15 -1.11 2.55 7.31
N VAL A 16 -1.86 1.52 7.71
CA VAL A 16 -1.42 0.12 7.56
C VAL A 16 -1.14 -0.23 6.10
N CYS A 17 -2.02 0.15 5.18
CA CYS A 17 -1.80 -0.06 3.75
C CYS A 17 -0.57 0.68 3.23
N SER A 18 -0.31 1.92 3.67
CA SER A 18 0.85 2.69 3.20
C SER A 18 2.18 2.04 3.57
N ILE A 19 2.28 1.41 4.75
CA ILE A 19 3.50 0.71 5.17
C ILE A 19 3.79 -0.48 4.25
N MET A 20 2.75 -1.27 3.92
CA MET A 20 2.89 -2.41 3.01
C MET A 20 3.21 -1.97 1.58
N ILE A 21 2.51 -0.95 1.07
CA ILE A 21 2.73 -0.42 -0.28
C ILE A 21 4.15 0.15 -0.40
N ASN A 22 4.63 0.89 0.60
CA ASN A 22 5.99 1.42 0.60
C ASN A 22 7.05 0.30 0.47
N ALA A 23 6.89 -0.79 1.22
CA ALA A 23 7.80 -1.94 1.15
C ALA A 23 7.79 -2.61 -0.23
N VAL A 24 6.60 -2.80 -0.82
CA VAL A 24 6.46 -3.40 -2.17
C VAL A 24 7.07 -2.50 -3.25
N LEU A 25 6.79 -1.19 -3.21
CA LEU A 25 7.35 -0.23 -4.17
C LEU A 25 8.87 -0.18 -4.08
N PHE A 26 9.41 -0.12 -2.86
CA PHE A 26 10.84 -0.16 -2.65
C PHE A 26 11.45 -1.45 -3.19
N GLY A 27 10.86 -2.61 -2.90
CA GLY A 27 11.35 -3.90 -3.38
C GLY A 27 11.38 -4.00 -4.89
N VAL A 28 10.27 -3.64 -5.57
CA VAL A 28 10.21 -3.62 -7.03
C VAL A 28 11.23 -2.63 -7.61
N GLY A 29 11.33 -1.43 -7.05
CA GLY A 29 12.30 -0.43 -7.49
C GLY A 29 13.75 -0.90 -7.33
N ALA A 30 14.10 -1.49 -6.19
CA ALA A 30 15.43 -2.04 -5.95
C ALA A 30 15.75 -3.18 -6.93
N ILE A 31 14.80 -4.09 -7.17
CA ILE A 31 14.95 -5.17 -8.17
C ILE A 31 15.19 -4.57 -9.56
N THR A 32 14.42 -3.57 -9.98
CA THR A 32 14.60 -2.94 -11.30
C THR A 32 15.96 -2.27 -11.45
N VAL A 33 16.46 -1.58 -10.42
CA VAL A 33 17.77 -0.93 -10.43
C VAL A 33 18.90 -1.94 -10.52
N LEU A 34 18.79 -3.07 -9.81
CA LEU A 34 19.84 -4.08 -9.74
C LEU A 34 19.81 -5.07 -10.90
N SER A 35 18.65 -5.26 -11.55
CA SER A 35 18.51 -6.20 -12.68
C SER A 35 19.11 -5.66 -13.98
N VAL A 36 19.28 -4.34 -14.09
CA VAL A 36 19.83 -3.69 -15.29
C VAL A 36 21.27 -3.23 -15.01
N PRO A 37 22.30 -3.79 -15.68
CA PRO A 37 23.70 -3.51 -15.36
C PRO A 37 24.07 -2.02 -15.51
N ALA A 38 23.47 -1.31 -16.47
CA ALA A 38 23.66 0.14 -16.63
C ALA A 38 23.10 0.98 -15.48
N LEU A 39 22.05 0.52 -14.79
CA LEU A 39 21.50 1.17 -13.60
C LEU A 39 22.27 0.76 -12.34
N ALA A 40 22.81 -0.46 -12.30
CA ALA A 40 23.58 -0.97 -11.17
C ALA A 40 24.84 -0.13 -10.90
N GLU A 41 25.50 0.41 -11.92
CA GLU A 41 26.64 1.34 -11.74
C GLU A 41 26.25 2.62 -10.99
N GLN A 42 25.00 3.06 -11.16
CA GLN A 42 24.45 4.26 -10.52
C GLN A 42 23.62 3.93 -9.27
N ALA A 43 23.65 2.68 -8.79
CA ALA A 43 22.83 2.22 -7.67
C ALA A 43 23.01 3.06 -6.41
N LYS A 44 24.20 3.63 -6.18
CA LYS A 44 24.48 4.54 -5.07
C LYS A 44 23.54 5.76 -5.04
N TYR A 45 23.09 6.23 -6.20
CA TYR A 45 22.17 7.36 -6.34
C TYR A 45 20.73 6.90 -6.56
N LEU A 46 20.55 5.84 -7.36
CA LEU A 46 19.22 5.34 -7.72
C LEU A 46 18.49 4.68 -6.54
N ILE A 47 19.19 3.98 -5.64
CA ILE A 47 18.53 3.35 -4.48
C ILE A 47 17.94 4.40 -3.54
N PRO A 48 18.66 5.45 -3.11
CA PRO A 48 18.05 6.55 -2.34
C PRO A 48 16.91 7.25 -3.08
N ALA A 49 17.01 7.40 -4.40
CA ALA A 49 15.93 7.98 -5.21
C ALA A 49 14.67 7.09 -5.22
N VAL A 50 14.82 5.78 -5.34
CA VAL A 50 13.73 4.80 -5.24
C VAL A 50 13.07 4.85 -3.87
N VAL A 51 13.85 4.99 -2.80
CA VAL A 51 13.33 5.15 -1.44
C VAL A 51 12.47 6.42 -1.35
N ALA A 52 12.99 7.57 -1.78
CA ALA A 52 12.26 8.82 -1.76
C ALA A 52 10.97 8.76 -2.60
N ALA A 53 11.05 8.17 -3.79
CA ALA A 53 9.89 7.96 -4.66
C ALA A 53 8.83 7.06 -4.00
N SER A 54 9.25 5.99 -3.34
CA SER A 54 8.35 5.06 -2.63
C SER A 54 7.63 5.74 -1.47
N PHE A 55 8.32 6.57 -0.69
CA PHE A 55 7.72 7.33 0.41
C PHE A 55 6.66 8.33 -0.05
N ILE A 56 6.85 8.94 -1.23
CA ILE A 56 5.86 9.86 -1.82
C ILE A 56 4.68 9.08 -2.41
N ALA A 57 4.96 8.00 -3.12
CA ALA A 57 3.95 7.22 -3.81
C ALA A 57 3.06 6.42 -2.83
N ALA A 58 3.62 5.86 -1.76
CA ALA A 58 2.91 5.00 -0.82
C ALA A 58 1.64 5.61 -0.19
N PRO A 59 1.65 6.83 0.39
CA PRO A 59 0.44 7.45 0.95
C PRO A 59 -0.60 7.83 -0.12
N LEU A 60 -0.14 8.13 -1.35
CA LEU A 60 -1.04 8.41 -2.47
C LEU A 60 -1.78 7.14 -2.91
N LEU A 61 -1.04 6.05 -3.10
CA LEU A 61 -1.59 4.74 -3.45
C LEU A 61 -2.46 4.14 -2.35
N SER A 62 -2.09 4.31 -1.07
CA SER A 62 -2.87 3.80 0.05
C SER A 62 -4.26 4.44 0.11
N GLY A 63 -4.39 5.72 -0.24
CA GLY A 63 -5.68 6.39 -0.35
C GLY A 63 -6.60 5.76 -1.39
N PHE A 64 -6.05 5.30 -2.53
CA PHE A 64 -6.81 4.66 -3.60
C PHE A 64 -7.19 3.21 -3.22
N ILE A 65 -6.24 2.45 -2.68
CA ILE A 65 -6.42 1.05 -2.30
C ILE A 65 -7.37 0.93 -1.10
N ALA A 66 -7.17 1.75 -0.05
CA ALA A 66 -8.06 1.73 1.12
C ALA A 66 -9.50 2.09 0.76
N ARG A 67 -9.74 2.99 -0.21
CA ARG A 67 -11.10 3.24 -0.73
C ARG A 67 -11.73 2.00 -1.36
N ARG A 68 -10.95 1.18 -2.08
CA ARG A 68 -11.44 -0.04 -2.73
C ARG A 68 -11.77 -1.14 -1.72
N MET A 69 -11.08 -1.19 -0.58
CA MET A 69 -11.33 -2.15 0.50
C MET A 69 -12.54 -1.80 1.38
N ARG A 70 -13.14 -0.61 1.22
CA ARG A 70 -14.34 -0.24 1.98
C ARG A 70 -15.51 -1.13 1.58
N LEU A 71 -16.19 -1.70 2.57
CA LEU A 71 -17.47 -2.44 2.44
C LEU A 71 -18.53 -1.70 1.62
N ARG A 72 -18.44 -0.37 1.50
CA ARG A 72 -19.34 0.41 0.63
C ARG A 72 -19.22 0.04 -0.87
N ASN A 73 -18.08 -0.50 -1.32
CA ASN A 73 -17.90 -1.00 -2.68
C ASN A 73 -18.28 -2.48 -2.86
N TRP A 74 -18.38 -3.24 -1.77
CA TRP A 74 -18.88 -4.61 -1.76
C TRP A 74 -20.25 -4.60 -1.10
N GLY A 75 -21.25 -4.20 -1.88
CA GLY A 75 -22.63 -3.99 -1.42
C GLY A 75 -23.08 -5.10 -0.47
N ALA A 76 -23.64 -4.70 0.67
CA ALA A 76 -24.12 -5.60 1.72
C ALA A 76 -25.01 -6.72 1.18
N GLU A 77 -25.66 -6.50 0.04
CA GLU A 77 -26.48 -7.45 -0.70
C GLU A 77 -25.70 -8.69 -1.19
N ARG A 78 -24.44 -8.53 -1.63
CA ARG A 78 -23.56 -9.65 -2.03
C ARG A 78 -23.00 -10.43 -0.84
N TRP A 79 -22.80 -9.76 0.29
CA TRP A 79 -22.43 -10.41 1.55
C TRP A 79 -23.60 -11.18 2.18
N ARG A 80 -24.83 -10.66 2.06
CA ARG A 80 -26.06 -11.33 2.53
C ARG A 80 -26.49 -12.50 1.67
N GLN A 81 -26.12 -12.51 0.39
CA GLN A 81 -26.49 -13.58 -0.54
C GLN A 81 -25.83 -14.93 -0.25
N GLY A 82 -24.85 -15.00 0.66
CA GLY A 82 -24.25 -16.26 1.08
C GLY A 82 -23.53 -16.93 -0.09
N ASP A 83 -22.21 -16.91 -0.07
CA ASP A 83 -21.45 -17.65 -1.07
C ASP A 83 -21.87 -19.14 -1.02
N LEU A 84 -22.08 -19.74 -2.19
CA LEU A 84 -22.51 -21.14 -2.39
C LEU A 84 -21.57 -22.16 -1.72
N ILE A 85 -20.43 -21.69 -1.22
CA ILE A 85 -19.38 -22.44 -0.53
C ILE A 85 -19.67 -22.60 0.97
N SER A 86 -20.56 -21.80 1.57
CA SER A 86 -20.89 -21.88 3.02
C SER A 86 -22.02 -22.87 3.36
N GLY A 87 -22.27 -23.86 2.47
CA GLY A 87 -23.21 -24.95 2.71
C GLY A 87 -22.75 -25.91 3.80
#